data_AF-G8S7N6-F1
#
_entry.id   AF-G8S7N6-F1
#
_cell.length_a   1.000
_cell.length_b   1.000
_cell.length_c   1.000
_cell.angle_alpha   90.00
_cell.angle_beta   90.00
_cell.angle_gamma   90.00
#
_symmetry.space_group_name_H-M   'P 1'
#
loop_
_entity.id
_entity.type
_entity.pdbx_description
1 polymer ?
#
loop_
_entity_poly.entity_id
_entity_poly.type
_entity_poly.pdbx_seq_one_letter_code
_entity_poly.pdbx_strand_id
1 'polypeptide(L)'
;MMRRALMLLMLGIGLALAMPAAAGAAPGQQPGAAVVVPPQVAPRAPAEPPALPPPRLVPQAPRTSPPSINLNINGTNPDGSRPASSLVIVLGLTLLSVAPALLLLCTCFTKVFMVLGITRNALGLTTLPPNQVIAGLALFLSLFIMGPTVSEMNKVGVQPYLKGDKTQSQAFDDGIKPLREFMWKTTREDELALLIKVSGEKQPANRDAVPLTTLVPAFVLSELRAAFIIGFVIFIPFLIIDLVVSASLMSLGMMMLPPVTVALPFKLLLFVLVNGWGLIITALVGSYRT
;
A
#
# COMPACT_ATOMS: atom_id res chain seq x y z
N MET A 1 -5.81 -28.48 10.67
CA MET A 1 -4.58 -27.78 10.23
C MET A 1 -4.83 -26.39 9.64
N MET A 2 -5.94 -26.16 8.92
CA MET A 2 -6.29 -24.85 8.32
C MET A 2 -6.38 -23.68 9.33
N ARG A 3 -6.91 -23.92 10.54
CA ARG A 3 -6.99 -22.89 11.62
C ARG A 3 -5.62 -22.44 12.16
N ARG A 4 -4.60 -23.32 12.13
CA ARG A 4 -3.25 -22.99 12.60
C ARG A 4 -2.45 -22.23 11.53
N ALA A 5 -2.67 -22.55 10.25
CA ALA A 5 -2.13 -21.77 9.13
C ALA A 5 -2.76 -20.36 9.05
N LEU A 6 -4.07 -20.25 9.32
CA LEU A 6 -4.77 -18.95 9.38
C LEU A 6 -4.30 -18.10 10.59
N MET A 7 -4.01 -18.72 11.74
CA MET A 7 -3.45 -18.02 12.90
C MET A 7 -1.98 -17.58 12.68
N LEU A 8 -1.16 -18.38 11.98
CA LEU A 8 0.22 -17.99 11.65
C LEU A 8 0.27 -16.89 10.58
N LEU A 9 -0.70 -16.86 9.66
CA LEU A 9 -0.84 -15.76 8.70
C LEU A 9 -1.33 -14.45 9.37
N MET A 10 -2.20 -14.55 10.39
CA MET A 10 -2.65 -13.41 11.20
C MET A 10 -1.56 -12.88 12.14
N LEU A 11 -0.68 -13.75 12.66
CA LEU A 11 0.42 -13.35 13.54
C LEU A 11 1.59 -12.70 12.76
N GLY A 12 1.82 -13.11 11.52
CA GLY A 12 2.85 -12.53 10.64
C GLY A 12 2.48 -11.13 10.10
N ILE A 13 1.18 -10.85 9.91
CA ILE A 13 0.70 -9.55 9.44
C ILE A 13 0.54 -8.55 10.62
N GLY A 14 0.33 -9.04 11.85
CA GLY A 14 0.17 -8.20 13.04
C GLY A 14 1.45 -7.51 13.54
N LEU A 15 2.64 -8.03 13.20
CA LEU A 15 3.90 -7.48 13.72
C LEU A 15 4.55 -6.41 12.82
N ALA A 16 3.98 -6.15 11.63
CA ALA A 16 4.49 -5.16 10.68
C ALA A 16 3.73 -3.80 10.68
N LEU A 17 2.74 -3.63 11.57
CA LEU A 17 1.84 -2.45 11.57
C LEU A 17 1.91 -1.57 12.82
N ALA A 18 2.91 -1.78 13.70
CA ALA A 18 3.14 -0.91 14.86
C ALA A 18 4.36 0.00 14.65
N MET A 19 4.24 0.97 13.74
CA MET A 19 5.07 2.18 13.77
C MET A 19 4.16 3.37 14.08
N PRO A 20 4.40 4.12 15.17
CA PRO A 20 3.68 5.37 15.39
C PRO A 20 4.19 6.41 14.38
N ALA A 21 3.27 6.91 13.56
CA ALA A 21 3.51 8.08 12.72
C ALA A 21 3.85 9.27 13.62
N ALA A 22 5.05 9.83 13.46
CA ALA A 22 5.43 11.10 14.05
C ALA A 22 4.51 12.20 13.51
N ALA A 23 3.65 12.73 14.37
CA ALA A 23 2.82 13.89 14.08
C ALA A 23 3.72 15.11 13.89
N GLY A 24 3.67 15.72 12.71
CA GLY A 24 4.21 17.06 12.48
C GLY A 24 3.39 18.07 13.28
N ALA A 25 4.01 18.68 14.29
CA ALA A 25 3.47 19.82 15.00
C ALA A 25 3.97 21.12 14.33
N ALA A 26 3.03 21.92 13.84
CA ALA A 26 3.28 23.30 13.43
C ALA A 26 3.64 24.18 14.65
N PRO A 27 4.41 25.26 14.50
CA PRO A 27 4.88 26.08 15.62
C PRO A 27 3.74 26.94 16.20
N GLY A 28 3.43 26.69 17.47
CA GLY A 28 2.49 27.47 18.27
C GLY A 28 3.14 28.74 18.83
N GLN A 29 2.52 29.87 18.54
CA GLN A 29 2.79 31.19 19.07
C GLN A 29 2.44 31.25 20.57
N GLN A 30 3.37 31.70 21.41
CA GLN A 30 3.11 31.98 22.84
C GLN A 30 3.03 33.51 23.09
N PRO A 31 2.14 33.98 23.98
CA PRO A 31 1.90 35.41 24.22
C PRO A 31 2.97 36.02 25.14
N GLY A 32 3.21 37.32 24.94
CA GLY A 32 4.26 38.09 25.62
C GLY A 32 4.11 38.19 27.13
N ALA A 33 5.24 38.09 27.83
CA ALA A 33 5.41 38.51 29.21
C ALA A 33 6.42 39.66 29.27
N ALA A 34 6.03 40.72 29.97
CA ALA A 34 6.73 42.00 30.05
C ALA A 34 8.12 41.87 30.72
N VAL A 35 9.11 42.51 30.09
CA VAL A 35 10.46 42.66 30.64
C VAL A 35 10.46 43.81 31.65
N VAL A 36 10.63 43.49 32.93
CA VAL A 36 10.94 44.46 33.99
C VAL A 36 12.46 44.60 34.05
N VAL A 37 12.96 45.81 33.82
CA VAL A 37 14.39 46.16 33.91
C VAL A 37 14.69 46.69 35.32
N PRO A 38 15.61 46.08 36.10
CA PRO A 38 16.21 46.75 37.24
C PRO A 38 17.50 47.50 36.84
N PRO A 39 17.91 48.53 37.62
CA PRO A 39 18.83 49.56 37.18
C PRO A 39 20.31 49.14 37.23
N GLN A 40 21.10 49.65 36.29
CA GLN A 40 22.55 49.45 36.22
C GLN A 40 23.29 50.39 37.19
N VAL A 41 24.21 49.83 37.98
CA VAL A 41 25.27 50.54 38.72
C VAL A 41 26.61 49.97 38.25
N ALA A 42 27.50 50.84 37.76
CA ALA A 42 28.88 50.52 37.37
C ALA A 42 29.85 50.76 38.55
N PRO A 43 31.19 50.57 38.40
CA PRO A 43 31.93 49.34 38.11
C PRO A 43 33.05 49.10 39.16
N ARG A 44 33.57 47.86 39.29
CA ARG A 44 34.87 47.63 39.98
C ARG A 44 35.54 46.33 39.51
N ALA A 45 36.70 46.42 38.87
CA ALA A 45 37.69 45.34 38.82
C ALA A 45 38.36 45.27 40.21
N PRO A 46 38.74 44.10 40.78
CA PRO A 46 39.92 43.34 40.31
C PRO A 46 39.99 41.83 40.68
N ALA A 47 41.11 41.21 40.30
CA ALA A 47 41.81 40.07 40.95
C ALA A 47 41.74 38.66 40.34
N GLU A 48 42.91 38.03 40.38
CA GLU A 48 43.41 36.79 39.76
C GLU A 48 42.72 35.51 40.29
N PRO A 49 42.56 34.44 39.48
CA PRO A 49 41.81 33.23 39.87
C PRO A 49 42.60 32.29 40.80
N PRO A 50 41.99 31.73 41.87
CA PRO A 50 42.59 30.63 42.63
C PRO A 50 42.37 29.26 41.96
N ALA A 51 43.34 28.35 42.18
CA ALA A 51 43.46 27.04 41.55
C ALA A 51 42.28 26.07 41.80
N LEU A 52 41.96 25.25 40.77
CA LEU A 52 40.91 24.22 40.78
C LEU A 52 41.26 23.01 41.68
N PRO A 53 40.31 22.46 42.45
CA PRO A 53 40.48 21.15 43.11
C PRO A 53 40.39 19.98 42.11
N PRO A 54 41.01 18.82 42.39
CA PRO A 54 41.07 17.69 41.44
C PRO A 54 39.70 17.00 41.24
N PRO A 55 39.46 16.40 40.06
CA PRO A 55 38.16 15.85 39.69
C PRO A 55 37.82 14.55 40.45
N ARG A 56 36.59 14.47 40.99
CA ARG A 56 36.04 13.24 41.57
C ARG A 56 35.70 12.23 40.47
N LEU A 57 36.17 11.00 40.62
CA LEU A 57 35.79 9.85 39.79
C LEU A 57 34.34 9.46 40.09
N VAL A 58 33.42 9.71 39.16
CA VAL A 58 32.08 9.12 39.17
C VAL A 58 32.14 7.70 38.61
N PRO A 59 31.62 6.66 39.30
CA PRO A 59 31.55 5.31 38.75
C PRO A 59 30.65 5.26 37.51
N GLN A 60 31.19 4.77 36.38
CA GLN A 60 30.41 4.57 35.15
C GLN A 60 29.58 3.29 35.25
N ALA A 61 28.27 3.37 35.01
CA ALA A 61 27.39 2.21 34.93
C ALA A 61 27.70 1.35 33.68
N PRO A 62 27.51 0.01 33.72
CA PRO A 62 27.79 -0.87 32.59
C PRO A 62 26.92 -0.52 31.38
N ARG A 63 27.55 -0.17 30.25
CA ARG A 63 26.86 0.05 28.98
C ARG A 63 26.56 -1.31 28.35
N THR A 64 25.32 -1.76 28.41
CA THR A 64 24.84 -2.85 27.55
C THR A 64 24.60 -2.28 26.15
N SER A 65 25.53 -2.54 25.22
CA SER A 65 25.35 -2.18 23.82
C SER A 65 24.19 -2.99 23.21
N PRO A 66 23.22 -2.36 22.54
CA PRO A 66 22.18 -3.10 21.82
C PRO A 66 22.81 -3.93 20.68
N PRO A 67 22.17 -5.05 20.27
CA PRO A 67 22.67 -5.90 19.19
C PRO A 67 22.86 -5.06 17.91
N SER A 68 24.10 -4.91 17.47
CA SER A 68 24.44 -4.18 16.25
C SER A 68 24.60 -5.15 15.09
N ILE A 69 23.78 -4.98 14.05
CA ILE A 69 23.96 -5.67 12.78
C ILE A 69 25.10 -4.94 12.04
N ASN A 70 26.28 -5.53 12.03
CA ASN A 70 27.43 -5.03 11.27
C ASN A 70 27.35 -5.54 9.83
N LEU A 71 27.01 -4.66 8.89
CA LEU A 71 27.08 -4.93 7.45
C LEU A 71 28.50 -4.66 6.95
N ASN A 72 29.35 -5.68 6.95
CA ASN A 72 30.67 -5.62 6.34
C ASN A 72 30.54 -5.92 4.83
N ILE A 73 30.62 -4.89 4.00
CA ILE A 73 30.63 -5.00 2.55
C ILE A 73 32.10 -5.13 2.11
N ASN A 74 32.73 -6.26 2.43
CA ASN A 74 34.04 -6.57 1.88
C ASN A 74 33.83 -7.17 0.48
N GLY A 75 34.33 -6.45 -0.52
CA GLY A 75 34.27 -6.85 -1.91
C GLY A 75 35.12 -8.08 -2.16
N THR A 76 34.52 -9.06 -2.85
CA THR A 76 35.14 -10.22 -3.50
C THR A 76 35.72 -11.32 -2.60
N ASN A 77 35.24 -12.55 -2.81
CA ASN A 77 36.05 -13.74 -2.55
C ASN A 77 37.27 -13.71 -3.49
N PRO A 78 38.45 -14.21 -3.09
CA PRO A 78 39.70 -14.15 -3.86
C PRO A 78 39.67 -14.81 -5.26
N ASP A 79 38.55 -15.40 -5.68
CA ASP A 79 38.40 -16.14 -6.94
C ASP A 79 37.55 -15.40 -8.00
N GLY A 80 37.00 -14.21 -7.70
CA GLY A 80 36.26 -13.37 -8.68
C GLY A 80 34.98 -13.98 -9.29
N SER A 81 34.65 -15.23 -8.93
CA SER A 81 33.65 -16.09 -9.56
C SER A 81 32.28 -16.05 -8.88
N ARG A 82 32.15 -15.38 -7.73
CA ARG A 82 30.89 -15.21 -7.00
C ARG A 82 30.73 -13.78 -6.47
N PRO A 83 29.53 -13.17 -6.57
CA PRO A 83 29.24 -11.92 -5.89
C PRO A 83 29.54 -12.08 -4.39
N ALA A 84 30.09 -11.03 -3.75
CA ALA A 84 30.30 -11.03 -2.31
C ALA A 84 28.98 -11.39 -1.60
N SER A 85 29.00 -12.33 -0.65
CA SER A 85 27.79 -12.76 0.07
C SER A 85 27.02 -11.58 0.68
N SER A 86 27.73 -10.54 1.13
CA SER A 86 27.14 -9.28 1.60
C SER A 86 26.31 -8.56 0.52
N LEU A 87 26.77 -8.55 -0.74
CA LEU A 87 26.04 -7.94 -1.86
C LEU A 87 24.77 -8.73 -2.20
N VAL A 88 24.82 -10.07 -2.16
CA VAL A 88 23.64 -10.93 -2.37
C VAL A 88 22.59 -10.69 -1.28
N ILE A 89 23.01 -10.55 -0.02
CA ILE A 89 22.10 -10.25 1.10
C ILE A 89 21.45 -8.87 0.92
N VAL A 90 22.23 -7.84 0.56
CA VAL A 90 21.69 -6.49 0.31
C VAL A 90 20.69 -6.52 -0.84
N LEU A 91 21.01 -7.17 -1.96
CA LEU A 91 20.07 -7.33 -3.08
C LEU A 91 18.82 -8.12 -2.68
N GLY A 92 18.97 -9.18 -1.89
CA GLY A 92 17.87 -9.97 -1.36
C GLY A 92 16.92 -9.17 -0.46
N LEU A 93 17.47 -8.34 0.43
CA LEU A 93 16.69 -7.45 1.30
C LEU A 93 15.96 -6.37 0.51
N THR A 94 16.61 -5.79 -0.50
CA THR A 94 15.98 -4.82 -1.41
C THR A 94 14.80 -5.44 -2.15
N LEU A 95 14.97 -6.64 -2.69
CA LEU A 95 13.89 -7.35 -3.41
C LEU A 95 12.74 -7.74 -2.45
N LEU A 96 13.07 -8.16 -1.23
CA LEU A 96 12.09 -8.50 -0.20
C LEU A 96 11.24 -7.30 0.23
N SER A 97 11.81 -6.09 0.24
CA SER A 97 11.09 -4.85 0.55
C SER A 97 10.04 -4.49 -0.52
N VAL A 98 10.32 -4.77 -1.79
CA VAL A 98 9.42 -4.46 -2.92
C VAL A 98 8.41 -5.59 -3.20
N ALA A 99 8.72 -6.82 -2.78
CA ALA A 99 7.90 -8.00 -3.03
C ALA A 99 6.41 -7.86 -2.63
N PRO A 100 6.04 -7.29 -1.46
CA PRO A 100 4.63 -7.16 -1.08
C PRO A 100 3.83 -6.29 -2.05
N ALA A 101 4.43 -5.18 -2.51
CA ALA A 101 3.77 -4.28 -3.47
C ALA A 101 3.57 -4.97 -4.83
N LEU A 102 4.59 -5.70 -5.31
CA LEU A 102 4.49 -6.47 -6.56
C LEU A 102 3.43 -7.57 -6.47
N LEU A 103 3.34 -8.27 -5.34
CA LEU A 103 2.32 -9.29 -5.12
C LEU A 103 0.92 -8.69 -5.20
N LEU A 104 0.68 -7.55 -4.56
CA LEU A 104 -0.61 -6.87 -4.65
C LEU A 104 -0.93 -6.44 -6.10
N LEU A 105 0.06 -5.87 -6.81
CA LEU A 105 -0.11 -5.44 -8.21
C LEU A 105 -0.43 -6.58 -9.17
N CYS A 106 0.11 -7.77 -8.94
CA CYS A 106 -0.16 -8.96 -9.75
C CYS A 106 -1.49 -9.64 -9.41
N THR A 107 -2.31 -9.07 -8.52
CA THR A 107 -3.61 -9.60 -8.12
C THR A 107 -4.75 -8.61 -8.44
N CYS A 108 -5.98 -9.00 -8.13
CA CYS A 108 -7.16 -8.14 -8.20
C CYS A 108 -7.18 -6.97 -7.20
N PHE A 109 -6.20 -6.87 -6.29
CA PHE A 109 -6.16 -5.84 -5.25
C PHE A 109 -6.31 -4.43 -5.81
N THR A 110 -5.62 -4.11 -6.90
CA THR A 110 -5.61 -2.77 -7.50
C THR A 110 -7.03 -2.31 -7.88
N LYS A 111 -7.80 -3.14 -8.60
CA LYS A 111 -9.16 -2.79 -9.02
C LYS A 111 -10.11 -2.67 -7.83
N VAL A 112 -10.05 -3.62 -6.90
CA VAL A 112 -10.90 -3.61 -5.70
C VAL A 112 -10.63 -2.37 -4.85
N PHE A 113 -9.36 -2.07 -4.57
CA PHE A 113 -8.96 -0.91 -3.77
C PHE A 113 -9.42 0.41 -4.42
N MET A 114 -9.22 0.55 -5.73
CA MET A 114 -9.63 1.74 -6.48
C MET A 114 -11.15 1.92 -6.47
N VAL A 115 -11.94 0.88 -6.74
CA VAL A 115 -13.41 0.99 -6.76
C VAL A 115 -13.97 1.37 -5.39
N LEU A 116 -13.46 0.77 -4.31
CA LEU A 116 -13.86 1.12 -2.94
C LEU A 116 -13.46 2.56 -2.59
N GLY A 117 -12.27 3.00 -3.01
CA GLY A 117 -11.81 4.38 -2.85
C GLY A 117 -12.68 5.40 -3.61
N ILE A 118 -13.02 5.11 -4.87
CA ILE A 118 -13.90 5.96 -5.68
C ILE A 118 -15.29 6.02 -5.05
N THR A 119 -15.82 4.89 -4.57
CA THR A 119 -17.12 4.84 -3.87
C THR A 119 -17.14 5.78 -2.67
N ARG A 120 -16.10 5.75 -1.82
CA ARG A 120 -16.00 6.66 -0.66
C ARG A 120 -16.09 8.12 -1.11
N ASN A 121 -15.34 8.47 -2.16
CA ASN A 121 -15.33 9.84 -2.67
C ASN A 121 -16.68 10.23 -3.30
N ALA A 122 -17.35 9.30 -3.99
CA ALA A 122 -18.68 9.53 -4.58
C ALA A 122 -19.76 9.86 -3.55
N LEU A 123 -19.67 9.21 -2.37
CA LEU A 123 -20.55 9.49 -1.23
C LEU A 123 -20.28 10.86 -0.59
N GLY A 124 -19.20 11.55 -0.95
CA GLY A 124 -18.80 12.83 -0.36
C GLY A 124 -18.13 12.68 1.01
N LEU A 125 -17.62 11.49 1.33
CA LEU A 125 -16.97 11.22 2.61
C LEU A 125 -15.48 11.56 2.56
N THR A 126 -15.02 12.44 3.46
CA THR A 126 -13.64 12.95 3.46
C THR A 126 -12.67 12.06 4.23
N THR A 127 -13.12 11.38 5.28
CA THR A 127 -12.24 10.61 6.20
C THR A 127 -12.74 9.21 6.53
N LEU A 128 -14.03 8.93 6.33
CA LEU A 128 -14.66 7.66 6.67
C LEU A 128 -15.12 6.92 5.40
N PRO A 129 -14.84 5.62 5.23
CA PRO A 129 -13.91 4.81 6.00
C PRO A 129 -12.44 5.23 5.78
N PRO A 130 -11.54 5.05 6.78
CA PRO A 130 -10.12 5.30 6.63
C PRO A 130 -9.48 4.47 5.52
N ASN A 131 -8.41 4.98 4.89
CA ASN A 131 -7.68 4.25 3.83
C ASN A 131 -7.25 2.84 4.27
N GLN A 132 -6.88 2.67 5.56
CA GLN A 132 -6.49 1.38 6.11
C GLN A 132 -7.64 0.36 6.13
N VAL A 133 -8.86 0.81 6.39
CA VAL A 133 -10.05 -0.06 6.37
C VAL A 133 -10.36 -0.47 4.93
N ILE A 134 -10.25 0.46 3.98
CA ILE A 134 -10.43 0.16 2.55
C ILE A 134 -9.35 -0.81 2.06
N ALA A 135 -8.10 -0.61 2.44
CA ALA A 135 -6.99 -1.50 2.11
C ALA A 135 -7.20 -2.90 2.70
N GLY A 136 -7.62 -3.00 3.96
CA GLY A 136 -7.94 -4.27 4.61
C GLY A 136 -9.09 -5.00 3.93
N LEU A 137 -10.19 -4.29 3.62
CA LEU A 137 -11.33 -4.85 2.89
C LEU A 137 -10.92 -5.32 1.49
N ALA A 138 -10.13 -4.52 0.77
CA ALA A 138 -9.61 -4.87 -0.54
C ALA A 138 -8.72 -6.11 -0.48
N LEU A 139 -7.86 -6.24 0.53
CA LEU A 139 -7.01 -7.41 0.72
C LEU A 139 -7.85 -8.69 0.95
N PHE A 140 -8.83 -8.65 1.84
CA PHE A 140 -9.68 -9.82 2.11
C PHE A 140 -10.54 -10.22 0.90
N LEU A 141 -11.12 -9.24 0.20
CA LEU A 141 -11.84 -9.48 -1.06
C LEU A 141 -10.90 -10.07 -2.12
N SER A 142 -9.66 -9.59 -2.19
CA SER A 142 -8.69 -10.10 -3.16
C SER A 142 -8.31 -11.54 -2.87
N LEU A 143 -8.08 -11.89 -1.61
CA LEU A 143 -7.83 -13.27 -1.19
C LEU A 143 -9.03 -14.18 -1.49
N PHE A 144 -10.25 -13.66 -1.32
CA PHE A 144 -11.47 -14.39 -1.66
C PHE A 144 -11.60 -14.65 -3.17
N ILE A 145 -11.37 -13.63 -4.00
CA ILE A 145 -11.43 -13.73 -5.47
C ILE A 145 -10.28 -14.60 -6.01
N MET A 146 -9.07 -14.46 -5.46
CA MET A 146 -7.87 -15.20 -5.89
C MET A 146 -7.77 -16.62 -5.31
N GLY A 147 -8.72 -17.03 -4.45
CA GLY A 147 -8.77 -18.36 -3.85
C GLY A 147 -8.43 -19.52 -4.80
N PRO A 148 -9.06 -19.65 -5.97
CA PRO A 148 -8.74 -20.72 -6.93
C PRO A 148 -7.31 -20.60 -7.48
N THR A 149 -6.88 -19.41 -7.90
CA THR A 149 -5.53 -19.18 -8.45
C THR A 149 -4.44 -19.53 -7.44
N VAL A 150 -4.56 -19.05 -6.20
CA VAL A 150 -3.61 -19.33 -5.12
C VAL A 150 -3.59 -20.82 -4.77
N SER A 151 -4.76 -21.48 -4.80
CA SER A 151 -4.85 -22.93 -4.57
C SER A 151 -4.08 -23.72 -5.63
N GLU A 152 -4.26 -23.37 -6.91
CA GLU A 152 -3.55 -24.01 -8.01
C GLU A 152 -2.04 -23.75 -7.96
N MET A 153 -1.61 -22.51 -7.71
CA MET A 153 -0.19 -22.19 -7.51
C MET A 153 0.45 -23.04 -6.41
N ASN A 154 -0.26 -23.23 -5.30
CA ASN A 154 0.21 -24.09 -4.21
C ASN A 154 0.33 -25.56 -4.66
N LYS A 155 -0.66 -26.09 -5.39
CA LYS A 155 -0.66 -27.49 -5.86
C LYS A 155 0.44 -27.78 -6.88
N VAL A 156 0.68 -26.89 -7.85
CA VAL A 156 1.58 -27.17 -8.98
C VAL A 156 3.03 -26.71 -8.75
N GLY A 157 3.24 -25.70 -7.90
CA GLY A 157 4.56 -25.13 -7.63
C GLY A 157 5.06 -25.43 -6.21
N VAL A 158 4.32 -24.95 -5.19
CA VAL A 158 4.80 -24.96 -3.79
C VAL A 158 4.88 -26.38 -3.21
N GLN A 159 3.82 -27.19 -3.33
CA GLN A 159 3.80 -28.53 -2.74
C GLN A 159 4.87 -29.46 -3.35
N PRO A 160 5.07 -29.53 -4.69
CA PRO A 160 6.12 -30.35 -5.28
C PRO A 160 7.53 -29.90 -4.88
N TYR A 161 7.78 -28.59 -4.74
CA TYR A 161 9.06 -28.08 -4.25
C TYR A 161 9.34 -28.52 -2.82
N LEU A 162 8.34 -28.40 -1.92
CA LEU A 162 8.49 -28.81 -0.52
C LEU A 162 8.66 -30.33 -0.35
N LYS A 163 8.16 -31.13 -1.30
CA LYS A 163 8.34 -32.58 -1.34
C LYS A 163 9.67 -33.03 -1.95
N GLY A 164 10.41 -32.10 -2.58
CA GLY A 164 11.65 -32.41 -3.29
C GLY A 164 11.43 -32.97 -4.71
N ASP A 165 10.20 -32.94 -5.22
CA ASP A 165 9.84 -33.47 -6.55
C ASP A 165 10.27 -32.51 -7.69
N LYS A 166 10.51 -31.24 -7.39
CA LYS A 166 10.90 -30.21 -8.37
C LYS A 166 12.04 -29.34 -7.86
N THR A 167 12.89 -28.91 -8.79
CA THR A 167 13.89 -27.86 -8.50
C THR A 167 13.20 -26.50 -8.30
N GLN A 168 13.89 -25.56 -7.66
CA GLN A 168 13.37 -24.20 -7.43
C GLN A 168 12.95 -23.50 -8.73
N SER A 169 13.71 -23.68 -9.82
CA SER A 169 13.38 -23.10 -11.13
C SER A 169 12.08 -23.69 -11.69
N GLN A 170 11.96 -25.02 -11.69
CA GLN A 170 10.76 -25.70 -12.19
C GLN A 170 9.51 -25.36 -11.37
N ALA A 171 9.65 -25.28 -10.04
CA ALA A 171 8.57 -24.88 -9.16
C ALA A 171 8.10 -23.44 -9.42
N PHE A 172 9.02 -22.53 -9.75
CA PHE A 172 8.69 -21.16 -10.14
C PHE A 172 7.98 -21.12 -11.50
N ASP A 173 8.53 -21.80 -12.52
CA ASP A 173 7.99 -21.81 -13.87
C ASP A 173 6.59 -22.45 -13.95
N ASP A 174 6.34 -23.49 -13.15
CA ASP A 174 5.01 -24.10 -13.06
C ASP A 174 4.08 -23.31 -12.15
N GLY A 175 4.61 -22.79 -11.02
CA GLY A 175 3.84 -22.01 -10.05
C GLY A 175 3.33 -20.68 -10.62
N ILE A 176 3.99 -20.10 -11.62
CA ILE A 176 3.57 -18.84 -12.23
C ILE A 176 2.50 -19.01 -13.31
N LYS A 177 2.30 -20.23 -13.86
CA LYS A 177 1.32 -20.48 -14.93
C LYS A 177 -0.13 -20.13 -14.52
N PRO A 178 -0.65 -20.54 -13.35
CA PRO A 178 -2.00 -20.17 -12.93
C PRO A 178 -2.18 -18.67 -12.77
N LEU A 179 -1.14 -17.98 -12.28
CA LEU A 179 -1.15 -16.52 -12.15
C LEU A 179 -1.18 -15.85 -13.53
N ARG A 180 -0.38 -16.34 -14.48
CA ARG A 180 -0.36 -15.87 -15.86
C ARG A 180 -1.72 -16.05 -16.53
N GLU A 181 -2.36 -17.20 -16.33
CA GLU A 181 -3.68 -17.48 -16.89
C GLU A 181 -4.76 -16.58 -16.26
N PHE A 182 -4.69 -16.32 -14.96
CA PHE A 182 -5.55 -15.34 -14.30
C PHE A 182 -5.41 -13.96 -14.94
N MET A 183 -4.16 -13.45 -15.04
CA MET A 183 -3.90 -12.15 -15.65
C MET A 183 -4.41 -12.10 -17.09
N TRP A 184 -4.18 -13.14 -17.89
CA TRP A 184 -4.67 -13.22 -19.27
C TRP A 184 -6.17 -13.11 -19.39
N LYS A 185 -6.94 -13.81 -18.56
CA LYS A 185 -8.41 -13.78 -18.59
C LYS A 185 -8.97 -12.39 -18.26
N THR A 186 -8.26 -11.64 -17.42
CA THR A 186 -8.66 -10.32 -16.96
C THR A 186 -8.05 -9.15 -17.75
N THR A 187 -7.01 -9.42 -18.53
CA THR A 187 -6.34 -8.40 -19.34
C THR A 187 -7.11 -8.20 -20.63
N ARG A 188 -7.35 -6.95 -21.00
CA ARG A 188 -8.03 -6.65 -22.26
C ARG A 188 -7.06 -6.75 -23.42
N GLU A 189 -7.56 -7.24 -24.56
CA GLU A 189 -6.74 -7.44 -25.76
C GLU A 189 -6.17 -6.12 -26.29
N ASP A 190 -6.89 -5.01 -26.16
CA ASP A 190 -6.45 -3.69 -26.59
C ASP A 190 -5.26 -3.16 -25.77
N GLU A 191 -5.30 -3.33 -24.44
CA GLU A 191 -4.19 -2.95 -23.56
C GLU A 191 -2.96 -3.80 -23.81
N LEU A 192 -3.16 -5.10 -24.01
CA LEU A 192 -2.05 -5.98 -24.30
C LEU A 192 -1.41 -5.69 -25.67
N ALA A 193 -2.24 -5.47 -26.70
CA ALA A 193 -1.76 -5.11 -28.03
C ALA A 193 -0.97 -3.79 -28.01
N LEU A 194 -1.43 -2.82 -27.21
CA LEU A 194 -0.71 -1.57 -26.98
C LEU A 194 0.68 -1.83 -26.37
N LEU A 195 0.76 -2.63 -25.30
CA LEU A 195 2.02 -2.89 -24.61
C LEU A 195 3.00 -3.70 -25.49
N ILE A 196 2.50 -4.67 -26.26
CA ILE A 196 3.33 -5.40 -27.25
C ILE A 196 3.88 -4.42 -28.28
N LYS A 197 3.04 -3.52 -28.82
CA LYS A 197 3.47 -2.51 -29.81
C LYS A 197 4.52 -1.56 -29.24
N VAL A 198 4.37 -1.14 -27.99
CA VAL A 198 5.31 -0.22 -27.31
C VAL A 198 6.61 -0.92 -26.93
N SER A 199 6.57 -2.22 -26.59
CA SER A 199 7.76 -3.00 -26.22
C SER A 199 8.77 -3.15 -27.37
N GLY A 200 8.34 -2.98 -28.63
CA GLY A 200 9.17 -3.23 -29.81
C GLY A 200 9.50 -4.71 -30.03
N GLU A 201 8.93 -5.62 -29.23
CA GLU A 201 9.12 -7.06 -29.36
C GLU A 201 8.39 -7.61 -30.59
N LYS A 202 8.92 -8.71 -31.14
CA LYS A 202 8.22 -9.44 -32.22
C LYS A 202 6.89 -9.96 -31.69
N GLN A 203 5.87 -9.90 -32.55
CA GLN A 203 4.53 -10.34 -32.17
C GLN A 203 4.59 -11.80 -31.65
N PRO A 204 4.16 -12.06 -30.40
CA PRO A 204 4.26 -13.37 -29.79
C PRO A 204 3.46 -14.40 -30.60
N ALA A 205 4.06 -15.57 -30.84
CA ALA A 205 3.39 -16.64 -31.59
C ALA A 205 2.18 -17.21 -30.82
N ASN A 206 2.31 -17.33 -29.49
CA ASN A 206 1.32 -17.91 -28.59
C ASN A 206 1.18 -17.08 -27.31
N ARG A 207 0.07 -17.26 -26.58
CA ARG A 207 -0.23 -16.59 -25.30
C ARG A 207 0.86 -16.81 -24.23
N ASP A 208 1.45 -17.99 -24.20
CA ASP A 208 2.50 -18.32 -23.24
C ASP A 208 3.86 -17.68 -23.56
N ALA A 209 4.04 -17.19 -24.78
CA ALA A 209 5.27 -16.53 -25.20
C ALA A 209 5.34 -15.06 -24.79
N VAL A 210 4.27 -14.49 -24.22
CA VAL A 210 4.27 -13.11 -23.74
C VAL A 210 5.08 -13.00 -22.44
N PRO A 211 6.14 -12.17 -22.42
CA PRO A 211 6.92 -11.95 -21.20
C PRO A 211 6.08 -11.33 -20.09
N LEU A 212 6.38 -11.70 -18.84
CA LEU A 212 5.72 -11.10 -17.67
C LEU A 212 5.97 -9.60 -17.54
N THR A 213 7.12 -9.12 -18.05
CA THR A 213 7.46 -7.70 -18.13
C THR A 213 6.51 -6.90 -19.03
N THR A 214 5.82 -7.56 -19.95
CA THR A 214 4.83 -6.96 -20.85
C THR A 214 3.41 -7.23 -20.34
N LEU A 215 3.13 -8.45 -19.86
CA LEU A 215 1.81 -8.85 -19.37
C LEU A 215 1.41 -8.11 -18.09
N VAL A 216 2.31 -7.97 -17.12
CA VAL A 216 1.98 -7.34 -15.81
C VAL A 216 1.56 -5.87 -15.99
N PRO A 217 2.29 -5.02 -16.73
CA PRO A 217 1.82 -3.65 -17.00
C PRO A 217 0.48 -3.60 -17.76
N ALA A 218 0.28 -4.47 -18.76
CA ALA A 218 -0.98 -4.53 -19.51
C ALA A 218 -2.17 -4.93 -18.62
N PHE A 219 -1.96 -5.89 -17.72
CA PHE A 219 -2.93 -6.30 -16.71
C PHE A 219 -3.28 -5.14 -15.78
N VAL A 220 -2.28 -4.46 -15.22
CA VAL A 220 -2.51 -3.32 -14.31
C VAL A 220 -3.30 -2.21 -14.99
N LEU A 221 -2.99 -1.86 -16.24
CA LEU A 221 -3.75 -0.88 -17.01
C LEU A 221 -5.20 -1.33 -17.26
N SER A 222 -5.40 -2.60 -17.59
CA SER A 222 -6.73 -3.17 -17.79
C SER A 222 -7.57 -3.08 -16.51
N GLU A 223 -6.98 -3.42 -15.36
CA GLU A 223 -7.63 -3.38 -14.05
C GLU A 223 -7.94 -1.95 -13.61
N LEU A 224 -7.02 -1.00 -13.84
CA LEU A 224 -7.26 0.43 -13.57
C LEU A 224 -8.41 0.97 -14.42
N ARG A 225 -8.42 0.69 -15.73
CA ARG A 225 -9.51 1.11 -16.62
C ARG A 225 -10.84 0.54 -16.15
N ALA A 226 -10.90 -0.75 -15.85
CA ALA A 226 -12.10 -1.39 -15.34
C ALA A 226 -12.55 -0.75 -14.01
N ALA A 227 -11.63 -0.45 -13.10
CA ALA A 227 -11.91 0.24 -11.84
C ALA A 227 -12.54 1.62 -12.06
N PHE A 228 -12.00 2.40 -13.01
CA PHE A 228 -12.54 3.71 -13.35
C PHE A 228 -13.93 3.62 -13.99
N ILE A 229 -14.18 2.65 -14.86
CA ILE A 229 -15.52 2.45 -15.47
C ILE A 229 -16.54 2.12 -14.37
N ILE A 230 -16.23 1.16 -13.50
CA ILE A 230 -17.10 0.79 -12.38
C ILE A 230 -17.31 2.00 -11.45
N GLY A 231 -16.23 2.70 -11.10
CA GLY A 231 -16.27 3.89 -10.28
C GLY A 231 -17.12 5.01 -10.87
N PHE A 232 -17.04 5.23 -12.19
CA PHE A 232 -17.87 6.20 -12.89
C PHE A 232 -19.34 5.85 -12.82
N VAL A 233 -19.71 4.58 -13.07
CA VAL A 233 -21.09 4.11 -12.97
C VAL A 233 -21.64 4.30 -11.54
N ILE A 234 -20.83 4.03 -10.51
CA ILE A 234 -21.18 4.29 -9.11
C ILE A 234 -21.38 5.80 -8.86
N PHE A 235 -20.63 6.66 -9.53
CA PHE A 235 -20.67 8.11 -9.32
C PHE A 235 -21.97 8.75 -9.83
N ILE A 236 -22.55 8.25 -10.93
CA ILE A 236 -23.72 8.82 -11.61
C ILE A 236 -24.91 9.10 -10.66
N PRO A 237 -25.42 8.13 -9.88
CA PRO A 237 -26.58 8.40 -9.01
C PRO A 237 -26.31 9.47 -7.96
N PHE A 238 -25.08 9.52 -7.41
CA PHE A 238 -24.71 10.52 -6.41
C PHE A 238 -24.51 11.91 -7.01
N LEU A 239 -24.00 11.99 -8.24
CA LEU A 239 -23.89 13.23 -9.00
C LEU A 239 -25.29 13.84 -9.24
N ILE A 240 -26.28 13.01 -9.59
CA ILE A 240 -27.66 13.48 -9.77
C ILE A 240 -28.19 14.10 -8.48
N ILE A 241 -27.93 13.47 -7.31
CA ILE A 241 -28.30 14.05 -6.01
C ILE A 241 -27.63 15.41 -5.79
N ASP A 242 -26.32 15.51 -6.06
CA ASP A 242 -25.60 16.78 -5.92
C ASP A 242 -26.19 17.88 -6.80
N LEU A 243 -26.51 17.56 -8.06
CA LEU A 243 -27.09 18.52 -9.01
C LEU A 243 -28.46 19.00 -8.56
N VAL A 244 -29.33 18.08 -8.11
CA VAL A 244 -30.70 18.41 -7.66
C VAL A 244 -30.68 19.22 -6.37
N VAL A 245 -29.84 18.85 -5.39
CA VAL A 245 -29.71 19.58 -4.12
C VAL A 245 -29.13 20.97 -4.38
N SER A 246 -28.11 21.09 -5.22
CA SER A 246 -27.51 22.38 -5.57
C SER A 246 -28.53 23.32 -6.24
N ALA A 247 -29.29 22.83 -7.22
CA ALA A 247 -30.32 23.62 -7.89
C ALA A 247 -31.43 24.07 -6.90
N SER A 248 -31.80 23.20 -5.96
CA SER A 248 -32.80 23.50 -4.93
C SER A 248 -32.31 24.58 -3.95
N LEU A 249 -31.06 24.49 -3.47
CA LEU A 249 -30.46 25.48 -2.58
C LEU A 249 -30.30 26.84 -3.25
N MET A 250 -29.88 26.87 -4.51
CA MET A 250 -29.81 28.09 -5.32
C MET A 250 -31.19 28.75 -5.47
N SER A 251 -32.24 27.94 -5.68
CA SER A 251 -33.62 28.44 -5.75
C SER A 251 -34.14 29.04 -4.44
N LEU A 252 -33.63 28.58 -3.29
CA LEU A 252 -33.97 29.13 -1.97
C LEU A 252 -33.14 30.37 -1.60
N GLY A 253 -32.18 30.77 -2.45
CA GLY A 253 -31.29 31.91 -2.18
C GLY A 253 -30.14 31.61 -1.21
N MET A 254 -29.91 30.34 -0.84
CA MET A 254 -28.84 29.94 0.09
C MET A 254 -27.53 29.72 -0.66
N MET A 255 -26.86 30.80 -1.07
CA MET A 255 -25.59 30.74 -1.80
C MET A 255 -24.36 30.40 -0.93
N MET A 256 -24.46 30.56 0.40
CA MET A 256 -23.32 30.40 1.32
C MET A 256 -23.16 28.98 1.89
N LEU A 257 -24.17 28.11 1.75
CA LEU A 257 -24.10 26.74 2.23
C LEU A 257 -23.50 25.84 1.15
N PRO A 258 -22.41 25.10 1.43
CA PRO A 258 -21.86 24.14 0.48
C PRO A 258 -22.92 23.06 0.16
N PRO A 259 -23.34 22.89 -1.10
CA PRO A 259 -24.39 21.93 -1.45
C PRO A 259 -24.07 20.49 -1.06
N VAL A 260 -22.77 20.13 -1.05
CA VAL A 260 -22.27 18.81 -0.68
C VAL A 260 -22.66 18.44 0.76
N THR A 261 -22.62 19.40 1.69
CA THR A 261 -22.95 19.16 3.10
C THR A 261 -24.43 18.81 3.27
N VAL A 262 -25.30 19.41 2.44
CA VAL A 262 -26.74 19.14 2.44
C VAL A 262 -27.07 17.84 1.70
N ALA A 263 -26.34 17.52 0.63
CA ALA A 263 -26.54 16.30 -0.15
C ALA A 263 -26.08 15.02 0.57
N LEU A 264 -25.06 15.11 1.42
CA LEU A 264 -24.45 13.98 2.13
C LEU A 264 -25.46 13.06 2.84
N PRO A 265 -26.38 13.55 3.71
CA PRO A 265 -27.35 12.67 4.38
C PRO A 265 -28.26 11.92 3.39
N PHE A 266 -28.66 12.56 2.28
CA PHE A 266 -29.46 11.90 1.24
C PHE A 266 -28.68 10.82 0.49
N LYS A 267 -27.41 11.08 0.18
CA LYS A 267 -26.53 10.08 -0.44
C LYS A 267 -26.35 8.85 0.45
N LEU A 268 -26.08 9.07 1.74
CA LEU A 268 -25.91 7.99 2.70
C LEU A 268 -27.21 7.20 2.88
N LEU A 269 -28.34 7.88 2.98
CA LEU A 269 -29.64 7.23 3.08
C LEU A 269 -29.91 6.33 1.86
N LEU A 270 -29.72 6.86 0.64
CA LEU A 270 -29.88 6.08 -0.59
C LEU A 270 -28.93 4.87 -0.59
N PHE A 271 -27.67 5.09 -0.27
CA PHE A 271 -26.65 4.04 -0.28
C PHE A 271 -26.96 2.90 0.70
N VAL A 272 -27.47 3.21 1.89
CA VAL A 272 -27.87 2.20 2.88
C VAL A 272 -29.16 1.50 2.44
N LEU A 273 -30.16 2.24 1.93
CA LEU A 273 -31.44 1.68 1.47
C LEU A 273 -31.27 0.63 0.37
N VAL A 274 -30.34 0.84 -0.55
CA VAL A 274 -30.09 -0.09 -1.66
C VAL A 274 -29.08 -1.18 -1.33
N ASN A 275 -28.59 -1.25 -0.08
CA ASN A 275 -27.48 -2.10 0.32
C ASN A 275 -26.24 -1.92 -0.60
N GLY A 276 -25.78 -0.68 -0.74
CA GLY A 276 -24.77 -0.29 -1.72
C GLY A 276 -23.44 -1.04 -1.59
N TRP A 277 -22.98 -1.34 -0.37
CA TRP A 277 -21.79 -2.18 -0.18
C TRP A 277 -21.96 -3.58 -0.77
N GLY A 278 -23.11 -4.21 -0.56
CA GLY A 278 -23.43 -5.52 -1.13
C GLY A 278 -23.45 -5.48 -2.66
N LEU A 279 -24.03 -4.44 -3.25
CA LEU A 279 -24.09 -4.26 -4.70
C LEU A 279 -22.68 -4.09 -5.30
N ILE A 280 -21.84 -3.25 -4.70
CA ILE A 280 -20.46 -3.02 -5.15
C ILE A 280 -19.62 -4.30 -5.06
N ILE A 281 -19.69 -5.02 -3.94
CA ILE A 281 -18.95 -6.26 -3.76
C ILE A 281 -19.41 -7.31 -4.78
N THR A 282 -20.72 -7.44 -5.01
CA THR A 282 -21.27 -8.38 -5.98
C THR A 282 -20.82 -8.03 -7.40
N ALA A 283 -20.84 -6.75 -7.78
CA ALA A 283 -20.36 -6.28 -9.07
C ALA A 283 -18.85 -6.53 -9.26
N LEU A 284 -18.04 -6.28 -8.23
CA LEU A 284 -16.60 -6.55 -8.24
C LEU A 284 -16.30 -8.03 -8.42
N VAL A 285 -16.94 -8.90 -7.63
CA VAL A 285 -16.74 -10.36 -7.73
C VAL A 285 -17.26 -10.88 -9.07
N GLY A 286 -18.39 -10.36 -9.55
CA GLY A 286 -18.95 -10.69 -10.87
C GLY A 286 -17.99 -10.36 -12.01
N SER A 287 -17.26 -9.24 -11.91
CA SER A 287 -16.28 -8.80 -12.92
C SER A 287 -15.09 -9.77 -13.13
N TYR A 288 -14.85 -10.72 -12.22
CA TYR A 288 -13.79 -11.72 -12.35
C TYR A 288 -14.29 -13.14 -12.69
N ARG A 289 -15.62 -13.33 -12.75
CA ARG A 289 -16.25 -14.63 -13.02
C ARG A 289 -16.65 -14.84 -14.48
N THR A 290 -16.68 -13.76 -15.25
CA THR A 290 -16.91 -13.74 -16.71
C THR A 290 -15.60 -13.92 -17.45
#